data_AF-M6ZTS0-F1
#
_entry.id   AF-M6ZTS0-F1
#
_cell.length_a   1.000
_cell.length_b   1.000
_cell.length_c   1.000
_cell.angle_alpha   90.00
_cell.angle_beta   90.00
_cell.angle_gamma   90.00
#
_symmetry.space_group_name_H-M   'P 1'
#
loop_
_entity.id
_entity.type
_entity.pdbx_description
1 polymer ?
#
loop_
_entity_poly.entity_id
_entity_poly.type
_entity_poly.pdbx_seq_one_letter_code
_entity_poly.pdbx_strand_id
1 'polypeptide(L)'
;MSGWVETQYLFDLEEKGAYKVILRSIDRMLYSTNTGLNELESVFQYLSSVEENKNYHGDEYIYLKIRRIVVLIRILEILQELENKRKESKLTDYISKHSEEIIPGKPAKINPEVFWKIGEDFKDKGPGDFAAFLGVKHTPEINCKRDVFCFLNEEKKRRIRYLQLHPNGNYANVFANQISKKLETLTKDPETIQCGKGESRKEIYESFRKDLQSLPYRYGRKYHNFLKIIHKECLQ
;
A
#
# COMPACT_ATOMS: atom_id res chain seq x y z
N MET A 1 -7.61 -26.45 -24.35
CA MET A 1 -6.45 -27.02 -23.62
C MET A 1 -6.37 -26.32 -22.27
N SER A 2 -6.74 -27.05 -21.22
CA SER A 2 -6.85 -26.60 -19.83
C SER A 2 -5.46 -26.55 -19.19
N GLY A 3 -4.83 -25.38 -19.18
CA GLY A 3 -3.54 -25.18 -18.53
C GLY A 3 -3.69 -25.08 -17.01
N TRP A 4 -4.02 -26.16 -16.32
CA TRP A 4 -3.79 -26.27 -14.88
C TRP A 4 -2.37 -26.78 -14.72
N VAL A 5 -1.47 -25.93 -14.24
CA VAL A 5 -0.15 -26.39 -13.80
C VAL A 5 -0.33 -26.74 -12.33
N GLU A 6 -0.13 -28.02 -11.99
CA GLU A 6 -0.16 -28.48 -10.61
C GLU A 6 0.89 -27.72 -9.80
N THR A 7 0.55 -27.35 -8.57
CA THR A 7 1.42 -26.57 -7.68
C THR A 7 2.80 -27.19 -7.51
N GLN A 8 2.92 -28.51 -7.68
CA GLN A 8 4.19 -29.24 -7.68
C GLN A 8 5.15 -28.82 -8.79
N TYR A 9 4.66 -28.48 -9.98
CA TYR A 9 5.50 -28.03 -11.10
C TYR A 9 6.08 -26.62 -10.90
N LEU A 10 5.56 -25.83 -9.96
CA LEU A 10 6.17 -24.56 -9.60
C LEU A 10 7.48 -24.74 -8.82
N PHE A 11 7.67 -25.89 -8.18
CA PHE A 11 8.80 -26.17 -7.30
C PHE A 11 10.02 -26.75 -8.04
N ASP A 12 9.86 -27.21 -9.29
CA ASP A 12 10.93 -27.87 -10.07
C ASP A 12 11.71 -26.94 -11.02
N LEU A 13 11.45 -25.63 -10.99
CA LEU A 13 12.07 -24.67 -11.92
C LEU A 13 13.18 -23.85 -11.21
N GLU A 14 14.39 -24.39 -11.15
CA GLU A 14 15.57 -23.73 -10.55
C GLU A 14 16.45 -22.94 -11.55
N GLU A 15 16.03 -22.72 -12.80
CA GLU A 15 16.85 -22.02 -13.80
C GLU A 15 16.43 -20.56 -14.07
N LYS A 16 17.40 -19.73 -14.47
CA LYS A 16 17.21 -18.32 -14.88
C LYS A 16 16.09 -18.21 -15.93
N GLY A 17 14.95 -17.66 -15.53
CA GLY A 17 13.72 -17.60 -16.34
C GLY A 17 12.49 -18.17 -15.62
N ALA A 18 12.71 -19.03 -14.62
CA ALA A 18 11.69 -19.57 -13.73
C ALA A 18 10.93 -18.48 -12.98
N TYR A 19 11.61 -17.41 -12.56
CA TYR A 19 11.01 -16.30 -11.82
C TYR A 19 9.76 -15.72 -12.50
N LYS A 20 9.81 -15.48 -13.82
CA LYS A 20 8.65 -14.94 -14.57
C LYS A 20 7.49 -15.93 -14.61
N VAL A 21 7.79 -17.22 -14.71
CA VAL A 21 6.79 -18.29 -14.69
C VAL A 21 6.17 -18.40 -13.30
N ILE A 22 6.99 -18.36 -12.26
CA ILE A 22 6.57 -18.42 -10.86
C ILE A 22 5.69 -17.22 -10.52
N LEU A 23 6.11 -16.00 -10.86
CA LEU A 23 5.28 -14.81 -10.66
C LEU A 23 3.94 -14.89 -11.38
N ARG A 24 3.94 -15.28 -12.65
CA ARG A 24 2.69 -15.40 -13.42
C ARG A 24 1.74 -16.44 -12.83
N SER A 25 2.28 -17.53 -12.31
CA SER A 25 1.50 -18.58 -11.68
C SER A 25 0.93 -18.13 -10.34
N ILE A 26 1.73 -17.45 -9.52
CA ILE A 26 1.26 -16.82 -8.27
C ILE A 26 0.17 -15.80 -8.58
N ASP A 27 0.37 -14.92 -9.56
CA ASP A 27 -0.62 -13.92 -9.97
C ASP A 27 -1.92 -14.61 -10.43
N ARG A 28 -1.82 -15.68 -11.22
CA ARG A 28 -3.00 -16.44 -11.65
C ARG A 28 -3.74 -17.07 -10.47
N MET A 29 -3.03 -17.58 -9.47
CA MET A 29 -3.64 -18.14 -8.26
C MET A 29 -4.29 -17.06 -7.38
N LEU A 30 -3.64 -15.90 -7.24
CA LEU A 30 -4.18 -14.76 -6.48
C LEU A 30 -5.49 -14.23 -7.03
N TYR A 31 -5.64 -14.22 -8.36
CA TYR A 31 -6.82 -13.68 -9.04
C TYR A 31 -7.83 -14.75 -9.51
N SER A 32 -7.57 -16.02 -9.23
CA SER A 32 -8.49 -17.12 -9.54
C SER A 32 -9.54 -17.28 -8.44
N THR A 33 -10.80 -17.42 -8.83
CA THR A 33 -11.89 -17.75 -7.91
C THR A 33 -11.82 -19.18 -7.38
N ASN A 34 -11.03 -20.04 -8.03
CA ASN A 34 -10.95 -21.47 -7.74
C ASN A 34 -9.76 -21.83 -6.84
N THR A 35 -8.94 -20.84 -6.47
CA THR A 35 -7.79 -21.09 -5.59
C THR A 35 -8.26 -21.07 -4.15
N GLY A 36 -8.15 -22.21 -3.48
CA GLY A 36 -8.53 -22.39 -2.09
C GLY A 36 -7.45 -21.94 -1.12
N LEU A 37 -7.80 -22.04 0.18
CA LEU A 37 -6.90 -21.68 1.27
C LEU A 37 -5.61 -22.50 1.24
N ASN A 38 -5.70 -23.83 1.08
CA ASN A 38 -4.54 -24.71 1.16
C ASN A 38 -3.48 -24.42 0.07
N GLU A 39 -3.92 -24.08 -1.15
CA GLU A 39 -2.98 -23.71 -2.20
C GLU A 39 -2.28 -22.39 -1.89
N LEU A 40 -3.01 -21.39 -1.38
CA LEU A 40 -2.43 -20.11 -0.98
C LEU A 40 -1.43 -20.26 0.17
N GLU A 41 -1.70 -21.15 1.13
CA GLU A 41 -0.77 -21.45 2.22
C GLU A 41 0.51 -22.10 1.72
N SER A 42 0.40 -22.99 0.74
CA SER A 42 1.56 -23.62 0.10
C SER A 42 2.43 -22.57 -0.61
N VAL A 43 1.79 -21.63 -1.33
CA VAL A 43 2.48 -20.49 -1.95
C VAL A 43 3.12 -19.58 -0.91
N PHE A 44 2.41 -19.28 0.19
CA PHE A 44 2.94 -18.45 1.26
C PHE A 44 4.17 -19.07 1.93
N GLN A 45 4.15 -20.38 2.18
CA GLN A 45 5.28 -21.12 2.73
C GLN A 45 6.48 -21.11 1.79
N TYR A 46 6.26 -21.37 0.49
CA TYR A 46 7.29 -21.26 -0.53
C TYR A 46 7.92 -19.86 -0.57
N LEU A 47 7.10 -18.82 -0.61
CA LEU A 47 7.60 -17.45 -0.65
C LEU A 47 8.30 -17.02 0.65
N SER A 48 7.95 -17.63 1.78
CA SER A 48 8.63 -17.41 3.06
C SER A 48 10.01 -18.06 3.08
N SER A 49 10.18 -19.25 2.49
CA SER A 49 11.50 -19.91 2.39
C SER A 49 12.43 -19.25 1.35
N VAL A 50 11.88 -18.51 0.38
CA VAL A 50 12.67 -17.70 -0.56
C VAL A 50 13.53 -16.65 0.17
N GLU A 51 13.08 -16.13 1.32
CA GLU A 51 13.88 -15.22 2.14
C GLU A 51 15.14 -15.89 2.71
N GLU A 52 15.11 -17.21 2.92
CA GLU A 52 16.18 -17.98 3.54
C GLU A 52 17.17 -18.56 2.52
N ASN A 53 16.66 -19.02 1.38
CA ASN A 53 17.43 -19.84 0.43
C ASN A 53 18.33 -19.05 -0.53
N LYS A 54 18.27 -17.72 -0.56
CA LYS A 54 19.09 -16.83 -1.42
C LYS A 54 19.05 -17.13 -2.93
N ASN A 55 18.11 -17.95 -3.41
CA ASN A 55 18.01 -18.34 -4.83
C ASN A 55 17.66 -17.18 -5.78
N TYR A 56 17.06 -16.11 -5.25
CA TYR A 56 16.69 -14.93 -6.03
C TYR A 56 17.48 -13.70 -5.58
N HIS A 57 17.76 -12.80 -6.53
CA HIS A 57 18.57 -11.60 -6.28
C HIS A 57 17.95 -10.37 -6.92
N GLY A 58 18.36 -9.19 -6.44
CA GLY A 58 17.97 -7.92 -7.03
C GLY A 58 16.44 -7.71 -7.01
N ASP A 59 15.88 -7.31 -8.14
CA ASP A 59 14.48 -6.93 -8.24
C ASP A 59 13.52 -8.12 -8.16
N GLU A 60 13.97 -9.31 -8.60
CA GLU A 60 13.19 -10.54 -8.55
C GLU A 60 12.85 -10.91 -7.11
N TYR A 61 13.87 -10.88 -6.24
CA TYR A 61 13.73 -11.11 -4.82
C TYR A 61 12.72 -10.14 -4.18
N ILE A 62 12.80 -8.85 -4.52
CA ILE A 62 11.92 -7.83 -3.94
C ILE A 62 10.47 -8.05 -4.37
N TYR A 63 10.22 -8.39 -5.64
CA TYR A 63 8.88 -8.72 -6.10
C TYR A 63 8.30 -9.96 -5.41
N LEU A 64 9.09 -11.02 -5.21
CA LEU A 64 8.64 -12.21 -4.47
C LEU A 64 8.31 -11.87 -3.01
N LYS A 65 9.13 -11.04 -2.36
CA LYS A 65 8.87 -10.54 -1.01
C LYS A 65 7.55 -9.76 -0.93
N ILE A 66 7.29 -8.88 -1.90
CA ILE A 66 6.01 -8.16 -1.98
C ILE A 66 4.85 -9.14 -2.21
N ARG A 67 5.02 -10.13 -3.09
CA ARG A 67 3.98 -11.12 -3.38
C ARG A 67 3.65 -12.00 -2.18
N ARG A 68 4.61 -12.34 -1.33
CA ARG A 68 4.38 -13.05 -0.06
C ARG A 68 3.32 -12.32 0.78
N ILE A 69 3.47 -11.01 0.91
CA ILE A 69 2.55 -10.16 1.68
C ILE A 69 1.18 -10.09 0.98
N VAL A 70 1.13 -10.01 -0.35
CA VAL A 70 -0.13 -10.02 -1.11
C VAL A 70 -0.89 -11.35 -0.94
N VAL A 71 -0.18 -12.48 -0.92
CA VAL A 71 -0.76 -13.80 -0.64
C VAL A 71 -1.31 -13.85 0.78
N LEU A 72 -0.57 -13.32 1.77
CA LEU A 72 -1.05 -13.23 3.15
C LEU A 72 -2.36 -12.44 3.25
N ILE A 73 -2.48 -11.31 2.54
CA ILE A 73 -3.74 -10.55 2.48
C ILE A 73 -4.89 -11.43 2.00
N ARG A 74 -4.69 -12.20 0.92
CA ARG A 74 -5.74 -13.08 0.38
C ARG A 74 -6.11 -14.21 1.34
N ILE A 75 -5.13 -14.77 2.05
CA ILE A 75 -5.36 -15.75 3.13
C ILE A 75 -6.23 -15.13 4.23
N LEU A 76 -5.90 -13.91 4.68
CA LEU A 76 -6.69 -13.21 5.70
C LEU A 76 -8.12 -12.94 5.25
N GLU A 77 -8.33 -12.56 3.99
CA GLU A 77 -9.68 -12.40 3.43
C GLU A 77 -10.48 -13.71 3.52
N ILE A 78 -9.94 -14.83 3.03
CA ILE A 78 -10.62 -16.13 3.02
C ILE A 78 -10.91 -16.66 4.44
N LEU A 79 -9.98 -16.43 5.39
CA LEU A 79 -10.17 -16.83 6.78
C LEU A 79 -11.27 -16.04 7.48
N GLN A 80 -11.56 -14.83 6.99
CA GLN A 80 -12.58 -13.94 7.54
C GLN A 80 -13.90 -13.98 6.74
N GLU A 81 -13.92 -14.64 5.58
CA GLU A 81 -15.13 -14.97 4.84
C GLU A 81 -15.90 -16.10 5.57
N LEU A 82 -16.99 -15.72 6.25
CA LEU A 82 -17.95 -16.56 6.99
C LEU A 82 -17.51 -17.01 8.40
N GLU A 83 -18.47 -17.02 9.34
CA GLU A 83 -18.27 -17.46 10.72
C GLU A 83 -18.05 -18.98 10.82
N ASN A 84 -16.80 -19.40 10.74
CA ASN A 84 -16.39 -20.79 10.93
C ASN A 84 -15.33 -20.87 12.03
N LYS A 85 -15.65 -21.55 13.14
CA LYS A 85 -14.76 -21.70 14.31
C LYS A 85 -13.36 -22.22 13.94
N ARG A 86 -13.24 -23.10 12.93
CA ARG A 86 -11.95 -23.60 12.46
C ARG A 86 -11.13 -22.52 11.76
N LYS A 87 -11.78 -21.66 10.98
CA LYS A 87 -11.13 -20.50 10.34
C LYS A 87 -10.71 -19.45 11.38
N GLU A 88 -11.52 -19.25 12.43
CA GLU A 88 -11.21 -18.32 13.52
C GLU A 88 -9.98 -18.74 14.32
N SER A 89 -9.86 -20.03 14.67
CA SER A 89 -8.64 -20.57 15.29
C SER A 89 -7.43 -20.34 14.39
N LYS A 90 -7.55 -20.64 13.09
CA LYS A 90 -6.45 -20.49 12.14
C LYS A 90 -6.06 -19.02 11.93
N LEU A 91 -7.03 -18.11 11.91
CA LEU A 91 -6.80 -16.67 11.87
C LEU A 91 -5.99 -16.20 13.09
N THR A 92 -6.33 -16.71 14.27
CA THR A 92 -5.60 -16.41 15.51
C THR A 92 -4.15 -16.90 15.42
N ASP A 93 -3.92 -18.08 14.85
CA ASP A 93 -2.57 -18.59 14.61
C ASP A 93 -1.78 -17.69 13.65
N TYR A 94 -2.39 -17.22 12.56
CA TYR A 94 -1.72 -16.28 11.64
C TYR A 94 -1.36 -14.96 12.32
N ILE A 95 -2.30 -14.38 13.08
CA ILE A 95 -2.06 -13.13 13.83
C ILE A 95 -0.89 -13.29 14.81
N SER A 96 -0.82 -14.43 15.51
CA SER A 96 0.26 -14.67 16.47
C SER A 96 1.63 -14.89 15.81
N LYS A 97 1.67 -15.64 14.70
CA LYS A 97 2.92 -15.96 13.98
C LYS A 97 3.47 -14.79 13.16
N HIS A 98 2.61 -13.85 12.76
CA HIS A 98 2.96 -12.72 11.89
C HIS A 98 2.54 -11.38 12.51
N SER A 99 2.75 -11.22 13.81
CA SER A 99 2.30 -10.07 14.59
C SER A 99 2.87 -8.72 14.13
N GLU A 100 4.05 -8.72 13.49
CA GLU A 100 4.64 -7.51 12.90
C GLU A 100 3.99 -7.13 11.56
N GLU A 101 3.47 -8.13 10.84
CA GLU A 101 2.88 -7.97 9.51
C GLU A 101 1.37 -7.80 9.55
N ILE A 102 0.69 -8.21 10.63
CA ILE A 102 -0.76 -8.21 10.75
C ILE A 102 -1.20 -7.31 11.89
N ILE A 103 -2.06 -6.35 11.58
CA ILE A 103 -2.82 -5.57 12.56
C ILE A 103 -4.04 -6.40 12.99
N PRO A 104 -4.13 -6.82 14.26
CA PRO A 104 -5.28 -7.56 14.76
C PRO A 104 -6.56 -6.71 14.73
N GLY A 105 -7.70 -7.34 14.48
CA GLY A 105 -9.00 -6.66 14.45
C GLY A 105 -10.12 -7.51 13.87
N LYS A 106 -11.31 -6.91 13.75
CA LYS A 106 -12.47 -7.46 13.02
C LYS A 106 -12.90 -6.44 11.95
N PRO A 107 -12.32 -6.46 10.73
CA PRO A 107 -11.39 -7.46 10.21
C PRO A 107 -9.92 -7.19 10.60
N ALA A 108 -9.13 -8.27 10.73
CA ALA A 108 -7.68 -8.24 10.77
C ALA A 108 -7.14 -7.84 9.39
N LYS A 109 -6.09 -7.02 9.37
CA LYS A 109 -5.55 -6.41 8.15
C LYS A 109 -4.04 -6.50 8.13
N ILE A 110 -3.45 -6.44 6.95
CA ILE A 110 -2.00 -6.26 6.84
C ILE A 110 -1.60 -4.90 7.42
N ASN A 111 -0.47 -4.87 8.14
CA ASN A 111 0.19 -3.66 8.57
C ASN A 111 0.78 -2.95 7.34
N PRO A 112 0.32 -1.76 6.94
CA PRO A 112 0.81 -1.07 5.75
C PRO A 112 2.31 -0.74 5.80
N GLU A 113 2.88 -0.62 7.01
CA GLU A 113 4.31 -0.32 7.17
C GLU A 113 5.22 -1.40 6.58
N VAL A 114 4.76 -2.65 6.42
CA VAL A 114 5.54 -3.68 5.72
C VAL A 114 5.83 -3.30 4.27
N PHE A 115 4.88 -2.65 3.60
CA PHE A 115 5.03 -2.16 2.24
C PHE A 115 5.83 -0.87 2.19
N TRP A 116 5.58 0.05 3.13
CA TRP A 116 6.33 1.30 3.21
C TRP A 116 7.81 1.06 3.43
N LYS A 117 8.17 0.15 4.34
CA LYS A 117 9.56 -0.23 4.59
C LYS A 117 10.24 -0.77 3.33
N ILE A 118 9.56 -1.62 2.55
CA ILE A 118 10.10 -2.10 1.26
C ILE A 118 10.26 -0.94 0.27
N GLY A 119 9.28 -0.03 0.17
CA GLY A 119 9.38 1.16 -0.69
C GLY A 119 10.53 2.08 -0.30
N GLU A 120 10.80 2.24 0.99
CA GLU A 120 11.88 3.04 1.55
C GLU A 120 13.25 2.39 1.32
N ASP A 121 13.38 1.10 1.64
CA ASP A 121 14.61 0.31 1.47
C ASP A 121 15.03 0.21 -0.02
N PHE A 122 14.06 0.29 -0.94
CA PHE A 122 14.27 0.09 -2.38
C PHE A 122 13.70 1.25 -3.24
N LYS A 123 13.84 2.49 -2.77
CA LYS A 123 13.28 3.70 -3.40
C LYS A 123 13.67 3.92 -4.88
N ASP A 124 14.84 3.43 -5.28
CA ASP A 124 15.38 3.63 -6.64
C ASP A 124 15.04 2.46 -7.59
N LYS A 125 14.17 1.54 -7.16
CA LYS A 125 13.83 0.31 -7.90
C LYS A 125 12.34 0.25 -8.25
N GLY A 126 12.04 -0.35 -9.39
CA GLY A 126 10.66 -0.61 -9.85
C GLY A 126 9.80 -1.38 -8.84
N PRO A 127 10.30 -2.49 -8.22
CA PRO A 127 9.58 -3.15 -7.14
C PRO A 127 9.30 -2.25 -5.92
N GLY A 128 10.20 -1.33 -5.58
CA GLY A 128 10.00 -0.38 -4.48
C GLY A 128 8.84 0.58 -4.75
N ASP A 129 8.75 1.10 -5.97
CA ASP A 129 7.61 1.91 -6.43
C ASP A 129 6.28 1.14 -6.28
N PHE A 130 6.25 -0.11 -6.71
CA PHE A 130 5.08 -0.97 -6.56
C PHE A 130 4.75 -1.26 -5.08
N ALA A 131 5.75 -1.46 -4.21
CA ALA A 131 5.54 -1.61 -2.78
C ALA A 131 4.94 -0.34 -2.16
N ALA A 132 5.50 0.84 -2.46
CA ALA A 132 4.96 2.11 -1.97
C ALA A 132 3.51 2.35 -2.43
N PHE A 133 3.17 1.95 -3.67
CA PHE A 133 1.78 1.95 -4.15
C PHE A 133 0.87 1.07 -3.29
N LEU A 134 1.30 -0.14 -2.94
CA LEU A 134 0.56 -1.01 -2.02
C LEU A 134 0.48 -0.41 -0.61
N GLY A 135 1.52 0.29 -0.16
CA GLY A 135 1.51 1.09 1.07
C GLY A 135 0.35 2.08 1.07
N VAL A 136 0.20 2.91 0.03
CA VAL A 136 -0.93 3.84 -0.11
C VAL A 136 -2.28 3.12 -0.09
N LYS A 137 -2.38 1.99 -0.80
CA LYS A 137 -3.61 1.20 -0.94
C LYS A 137 -4.06 0.60 0.40
N HIS A 138 -3.13 0.13 1.21
CA HIS A 138 -3.42 -0.57 2.46
C HIS A 138 -3.41 0.35 3.68
N THR A 139 -2.79 1.53 3.63
CA THR A 139 -2.94 2.55 4.68
C THR A 139 -4.41 2.95 4.82
N PRO A 140 -5.02 2.78 6.01
CA PRO A 140 -6.43 3.07 6.23
C PRO A 140 -6.79 4.52 5.90
N GLU A 141 -7.91 4.71 5.18
CA GLU A 141 -8.43 6.04 4.90
C GLU A 141 -9.21 6.57 6.10
N ILE A 142 -8.95 7.81 6.48
CA ILE A 142 -9.74 8.51 7.48
C ILE A 142 -10.84 9.29 6.76
N ASN A 143 -12.10 9.14 7.19
CA ASN A 143 -13.19 9.93 6.62
C ASN A 143 -13.14 11.38 7.15
N CYS A 144 -12.37 12.21 6.47
CA CYS A 144 -12.23 13.63 6.80
C CYS A 144 -13.45 14.49 6.43
N LYS A 145 -14.51 13.93 5.82
CA LYS A 145 -15.66 14.69 5.31
C LYS A 145 -15.21 15.90 4.48
N ARG A 146 -15.38 17.13 4.99
CA ARG A 146 -14.93 18.39 4.39
C ARG A 146 -13.80 19.09 5.18
N ASP A 147 -13.30 18.47 6.25
CA ASP A 147 -12.20 19.03 7.05
C ASP A 147 -10.89 19.01 6.25
N VAL A 148 -10.40 20.20 5.93
CA VAL A 148 -9.21 20.36 5.09
C VAL A 148 -7.93 19.94 5.81
N PHE A 149 -7.78 20.17 7.11
CA PHE A 149 -6.56 19.80 7.84
C PHE A 149 -6.51 18.31 8.15
N CYS A 150 -7.67 17.69 8.41
CA CYS A 150 -7.75 16.23 8.43
C CYS A 150 -7.27 15.65 7.10
N PHE A 151 -7.76 16.18 5.97
CA PHE A 151 -7.36 15.72 4.64
C PHE A 151 -5.85 15.90 4.40
N LEU A 152 -5.30 17.09 4.66
CA LEU A 152 -3.86 17.35 4.50
C LEU A 152 -3.02 16.37 5.33
N ASN A 153 -3.39 16.14 6.59
CA ASN A 153 -2.66 15.23 7.47
C ASN A 153 -2.76 13.76 7.05
N GLU A 154 -3.89 13.35 6.47
CA GLU A 154 -4.11 12.00 5.94
C GLU A 154 -3.23 11.76 4.71
N GLU A 155 -3.20 12.71 3.77
CA GLU A 155 -2.41 12.61 2.55
C GLU A 155 -0.90 12.50 2.83
N LYS A 156 -0.40 13.17 3.89
CA LYS A 156 0.99 13.04 4.36
C LYS A 156 1.38 11.61 4.65
N LYS A 157 0.49 10.85 5.27
CA LYS A 157 0.73 9.45 5.65
C LYS A 157 0.58 8.49 4.46
N ARG A 158 0.11 8.99 3.32
CA ARG A 158 -0.27 8.19 2.15
C ARG A 158 0.37 8.72 0.87
N ARG A 159 -0.38 9.44 0.05
CA ARG A 159 0.03 9.80 -1.31
C ARG A 159 1.20 10.78 -1.32
N ILE A 160 1.31 11.68 -0.33
CA ILE A 160 2.49 12.55 -0.21
C ILE A 160 3.72 11.74 0.17
N ARG A 161 3.63 10.80 1.13
CA ARG A 161 4.74 9.86 1.44
C ARG A 161 5.18 9.11 0.18
N TYR A 162 4.25 8.60 -0.62
CA TYR A 162 4.58 7.99 -1.92
C TYR A 162 5.32 8.98 -2.83
N LEU A 163 4.82 10.21 -2.99
CA LEU A 163 5.44 11.21 -3.86
C LEU A 163 6.85 11.60 -3.39
N GLN A 164 7.11 11.56 -2.08
CA GLN A 164 8.43 11.83 -1.52
C GLN A 164 9.42 10.70 -1.82
N LEU A 165 8.97 9.45 -1.79
CA LEU A 165 9.80 8.28 -2.09
C LEU A 165 10.02 8.10 -3.61
N HIS A 166 8.94 8.22 -4.39
CA HIS A 166 8.93 7.95 -5.82
C HIS A 166 8.29 9.12 -6.60
N PRO A 167 8.93 10.31 -6.61
CA PRO A 167 8.37 11.47 -7.30
C PRO A 167 8.22 11.25 -8.81
N ASN A 168 9.01 10.37 -9.41
CA ASN A 168 8.91 9.99 -10.82
C ASN A 168 8.33 8.57 -11.02
N GLY A 169 7.73 7.98 -9.98
CA GLY A 169 7.18 6.63 -10.02
C GLY A 169 5.94 6.52 -10.92
N ASN A 170 5.57 5.28 -11.25
CA ASN A 170 4.49 4.95 -12.17
C ASN A 170 3.13 5.50 -11.74
N TYR A 171 2.92 5.70 -10.43
CA TYR A 171 1.66 6.18 -9.86
C TYR A 171 1.70 7.65 -9.45
N ALA A 172 2.84 8.34 -9.61
CA ALA A 172 3.05 9.70 -9.11
C ALA A 172 2.04 10.70 -9.71
N ASN A 173 1.80 10.62 -11.02
CA ASN A 173 0.82 11.50 -11.68
C ASN A 173 -0.62 11.21 -11.22
N VAL A 174 -0.97 9.94 -11.03
CA VAL A 174 -2.30 9.53 -10.55
C VAL A 174 -2.55 10.09 -9.16
N PHE A 175 -1.64 9.84 -8.23
CA PHE A 175 -1.76 10.33 -6.85
C PHE A 175 -1.76 11.85 -6.76
N ALA A 176 -0.90 12.52 -7.53
CA ALA A 176 -0.89 13.97 -7.55
C ALA A 176 -2.20 14.58 -8.12
N ASN A 177 -2.82 13.91 -9.09
CA ASN A 177 -4.14 14.31 -9.61
C ASN A 177 -5.25 14.07 -8.59
N GLN A 178 -5.21 12.97 -7.84
CA GLN A 178 -6.20 12.67 -6.79
C GLN A 178 -6.17 13.73 -5.68
N ILE A 179 -4.99 14.08 -5.18
CA ILE A 179 -4.82 15.15 -4.18
C ILE A 179 -5.38 16.47 -4.72
N SER A 180 -4.99 16.84 -5.95
CA SER A 180 -5.41 18.10 -6.58
C SER A 180 -6.93 18.20 -6.73
N LYS A 181 -7.59 17.16 -7.23
CA LYS A 181 -9.06 17.13 -7.41
C LYS A 181 -9.79 17.28 -6.08
N LYS A 182 -9.26 16.66 -5.02
CA LYS A 182 -9.86 16.76 -3.69
C LYS A 182 -9.65 18.15 -3.09
N LEU A 183 -8.46 18.74 -3.21
CA LEU A 183 -8.21 20.12 -2.79
C LEU A 183 -9.08 21.12 -3.55
N GLU A 184 -9.25 20.95 -4.86
CA GLU A 184 -10.16 21.76 -5.67
C GLU A 184 -11.59 21.69 -5.14
N THR A 185 -12.09 20.50 -4.79
CA THR A 185 -13.42 20.34 -4.19
C THR A 185 -13.51 21.00 -2.81
N LEU A 186 -12.47 20.88 -1.99
CA LEU A 186 -12.44 21.42 -0.62
C LEU A 186 -12.29 22.95 -0.59
N THR A 187 -11.71 23.54 -1.62
CA THR A 187 -11.40 24.98 -1.70
C THR A 187 -12.25 25.73 -2.73
N LYS A 188 -13.23 25.05 -3.35
CA LYS A 188 -14.10 25.61 -4.39
C LYS A 188 -14.79 26.90 -3.94
N ASP A 189 -15.33 26.89 -2.73
CA ASP A 189 -16.08 28.00 -2.13
C ASP A 189 -15.32 28.45 -0.86
N PRO A 190 -14.40 29.44 -0.97
CA PRO A 190 -13.48 29.82 0.10
C PRO A 190 -14.15 30.15 1.44
N GLU A 191 -15.31 30.81 1.39
CA GLU A 191 -16.07 31.23 2.58
C GLU A 191 -16.68 30.06 3.37
N THR A 192 -16.75 28.86 2.77
CA THR A 192 -17.39 27.69 3.38
C THR A 192 -16.40 26.58 3.73
N ILE A 193 -15.09 26.86 3.63
CA ILE A 193 -14.05 25.88 3.94
C ILE A 193 -14.19 25.43 5.40
N GLN A 194 -14.31 24.12 5.61
CA GLN A 194 -14.32 23.57 6.96
C GLN A 194 -12.87 23.43 7.44
N CYS A 195 -12.43 24.43 8.21
CA CYS A 195 -11.07 24.52 8.74
C CYS A 195 -10.79 23.56 9.90
N GLY A 196 -11.68 22.62 10.22
CA GLY A 196 -11.53 21.72 11.35
C GLY A 196 -11.53 22.42 12.72
N LYS A 197 -11.42 21.63 13.80
CA LYS A 197 -11.27 22.13 15.18
C LYS A 197 -9.94 21.63 15.76
N GLY A 198 -9.16 22.52 16.37
CA GLY A 198 -7.92 22.14 17.06
C GLY A 198 -6.77 23.16 16.89
N GLU A 199 -5.83 23.11 17.82
CA GLU A 199 -4.64 23.99 17.86
C GLU A 199 -3.55 23.55 16.86
N SER A 200 -3.55 22.28 16.44
CA SER A 200 -2.54 21.70 15.54
C SER A 200 -2.69 22.09 14.06
N ARG A 201 -3.70 22.91 13.69
CA ARG A 201 -3.97 23.28 12.29
C ARG A 201 -2.77 23.95 11.60
N LYS A 202 -2.13 24.88 12.31
CA LYS A 202 -0.94 25.59 11.80
C LYS A 202 0.24 24.63 11.61
N GLU A 203 0.45 23.71 12.55
CA GLU A 203 1.50 22.70 12.48
C GLU A 203 1.28 21.73 11.32
N ILE A 204 0.04 21.27 11.13
CA ILE A 204 -0.34 20.41 10.00
C ILE A 204 -0.07 21.12 8.68
N TYR A 205 -0.47 22.39 8.55
CA TYR A 205 -0.25 23.18 7.34
C TYR A 205 1.23 23.37 7.04
N GLU A 206 2.01 23.83 8.01
CA GLU A 206 3.45 24.07 7.81
C GLU A 206 4.20 22.77 7.53
N SER A 207 3.82 21.68 8.19
CA SER A 207 4.41 20.37 7.90
C SER A 207 4.04 19.89 6.50
N PHE A 208 2.79 20.02 6.05
CA PHE A 208 2.39 19.67 4.69
C PHE A 208 3.11 20.53 3.65
N ARG A 209 3.22 21.84 3.91
CA ARG A 209 3.96 22.78 3.06
C ARG A 209 5.43 22.38 2.93
N LYS A 210 6.07 22.02 4.04
CA LYS A 210 7.46 21.53 4.07
C LYS A 210 7.61 20.23 3.27
N ASP A 211 6.65 19.31 3.40
CA ASP A 211 6.63 18.08 2.61
C ASP A 211 6.50 18.35 1.11
N LEU A 212 5.71 19.35 0.70
CA LEU A 212 5.64 19.75 -0.71
C LEU A 212 6.91 20.43 -1.21
N GLN A 213 7.64 21.14 -0.34
CA GLN A 213 8.90 21.79 -0.69
C GLN A 213 10.02 20.79 -0.94
N SER A 214 9.96 19.58 -0.36
CA SER A 214 10.91 18.52 -0.66
C SER A 214 10.61 17.79 -1.98
N LEU A 215 9.41 17.97 -2.54
CA LEU A 215 9.03 17.42 -3.84
C LEU A 215 9.55 18.26 -5.01
N PRO A 216 9.69 17.67 -6.22
CA PRO A 216 9.98 18.44 -7.43
C PRO A 216 9.01 19.62 -7.64
N TYR A 217 9.53 20.73 -8.16
CA TYR A 217 8.83 22.01 -8.32
C TYR A 217 7.41 21.90 -8.92
N ARG A 218 7.19 20.96 -9.86
CA ARG A 218 5.89 20.70 -10.49
C ARG A 218 4.77 20.43 -9.47
N TYR A 219 5.06 19.78 -8.35
CA TYR A 219 4.07 19.48 -7.31
C TYR A 219 3.78 20.72 -6.45
N GLY A 220 4.81 21.46 -6.06
CA GLY A 220 4.65 22.73 -5.36
C GLY A 220 3.78 23.70 -6.17
N ARG A 221 4.06 23.88 -7.46
CA ARG A 221 3.26 24.71 -8.37
C ARG A 221 1.80 24.25 -8.45
N LYS A 222 1.57 22.93 -8.48
CA LYS A 222 0.24 22.34 -8.61
C LYS A 222 -0.66 22.62 -7.41
N TYR A 223 -0.12 22.62 -6.19
CA TYR A 223 -0.91 22.79 -4.97
C TYR A 223 -0.85 24.21 -4.38
N HIS A 224 0.03 25.07 -4.89
CA HIS A 224 0.28 26.40 -4.34
C HIS A 224 -0.99 27.24 -4.13
N ASN A 225 -1.84 27.33 -5.15
CA ASN A 225 -3.06 28.14 -5.08
C ASN A 225 -4.04 27.63 -4.01
N PHE A 226 -4.21 26.30 -3.90
CA PHE A 226 -5.06 25.71 -2.86
C PHE A 226 -4.52 26.02 -1.47
N LEU A 227 -3.21 25.89 -1.25
CA LEU A 227 -2.59 26.20 0.03
C LEU A 227 -2.67 27.68 0.39
N LYS A 228 -2.63 28.58 -0.59
CA LYS A 228 -2.82 30.02 -0.38
C LYS A 228 -4.25 30.32 0.11
N ILE A 229 -5.25 29.70 -0.51
CA ILE A 229 -6.66 29.83 -0.10
C ILE A 229 -6.83 29.30 1.33
N ILE A 230 -6.34 28.08 1.61
CA ILE A 230 -6.45 27.47 2.95
C ILE A 230 -5.78 28.34 4.01
N HIS A 231 -4.60 28.89 3.73
CA HIS A 231 -3.93 29.78 4.67
C HIS A 231 -4.76 31.03 4.99
N LYS A 232 -5.30 31.68 3.95
CA LYS A 232 -6.10 32.89 4.09
C LYS A 232 -7.39 32.66 4.87
N GLU A 233 -8.12 31.59 4.57
CA GLU A 233 -9.45 31.36 5.15
C GLU A 233 -9.42 30.65 6.51
N CYS A 234 -8.35 29.90 6.81
CA CYS A 234 -8.31 29.06 8.00
C CYS A 234 -7.25 29.42 9.04
N LEU A 235 -6.23 30.21 8.69
CA LEU A 235 -5.06 30.47 9.53
C LEU A 235 -4.69 31.95 9.69
N GLN A 236 -5.25 32.84 8.86
CA GLN A 236 -5.22 34.29 9.06
C GLN A 236 -6.44 34.72 9.87
#